data_AF-R5G833-F1
#
_entry.id   AF-R5G833-F1
#
_cell.length_a   1.000
_cell.length_b   1.000
_cell.length_c   1.000
_cell.angle_alpha   90.00
_cell.angle_beta   90.00
_cell.angle_gamma   90.00
#
_symmetry.space_group_name_H-M   'P 1'
#
loop_
_entity.id
_entity.type
_entity.pdbx_description
1 polymer ?
#
loop_
_entity_poly.entity_id
_entity_poly.type
_entity_poly.pdbx_seq_one_letter_code
_entity_poly.pdbx_strand_id
1 'polypeptide(L)'
;MKSGGVNWKNFLLRDLFPTLVAGKSKWLNHIEKSDDGISYLGATNQNNGVLCFVNRDKSTVQKGNCIAFIRNGEGSMGYSVYKAEDFVATSDMT
;
A
#
# COMPACT_ATOMS: atom_id res chain seq x y z
N MET A 1 25.37 24.82 -16.90
CA MET A 1 23.98 24.53 -17.28
C MET A 1 23.06 25.27 -16.32
N LYS A 2 22.23 26.21 -16.81
CA LYS A 2 21.22 26.88 -15.98
C LYS A 2 20.05 25.92 -15.79
N SER A 3 19.85 25.41 -14.58
CA SER A 3 18.63 24.70 -14.21
C SER A 3 17.48 25.71 -14.28
N GLY A 4 16.41 25.40 -15.02
CA GLY A 4 15.20 26.24 -15.06
C GLY A 4 14.72 26.51 -13.63
N GLY A 5 14.44 27.77 -13.30
CA GLY A 5 14.22 28.23 -11.93
C GLY A 5 13.01 27.60 -11.25
N VAL A 6 13.18 26.40 -10.68
CA VAL A 6 12.18 25.72 -9.85
C VAL A 6 12.58 25.91 -8.39
N ASN A 7 11.63 26.32 -7.55
CA ASN A 7 11.84 26.48 -6.11
C ASN A 7 11.34 25.25 -5.36
N TRP A 8 12.25 24.38 -4.95
CA TRP A 8 11.95 23.18 -4.16
C TRP A 8 11.94 23.51 -2.67
N LYS A 9 10.96 22.96 -1.95
CA LYS A 9 10.84 23.09 -0.49
C LYS A 9 10.42 21.78 0.16
N ASN A 10 10.75 21.64 1.44
CA ASN A 10 10.25 20.55 2.27
C ASN A 10 8.76 20.74 2.56
N PHE A 11 8.04 19.63 2.73
CA PHE A 11 6.65 19.58 3.15
C PHE A 11 6.43 18.38 4.07
N LEU A 12 5.36 18.40 4.86
CA LEU A 12 4.97 17.24 5.65
C LEU A 12 4.04 16.36 4.82
N LEU A 13 4.14 15.04 4.99
CA LEU A 13 3.30 14.09 4.24
C LEU A 13 1.81 14.35 4.48
N ARG A 14 1.42 14.68 5.72
CA ARG A 14 0.04 15.03 6.09
C ARG A 14 -0.51 16.26 5.36
N ASP A 15 0.36 17.13 4.84
CA ASP A 15 -0.05 18.34 4.12
C ASP A 15 -0.47 18.00 2.68
N LEU A 16 0.01 16.88 2.14
CA LEU A 16 -0.35 16.37 0.81
C LEU A 16 -1.37 15.23 0.88
N PHE A 17 -1.27 14.38 1.91
CA PHE A 17 -2.12 13.21 2.14
C PHE A 17 -2.88 13.39 3.45
N PRO A 18 -4.04 14.06 3.43
CA PRO A 18 -4.81 14.38 4.64
C PRO A 18 -5.43 13.15 5.31
N THR A 19 -5.43 11.99 4.63
CA THR A 19 -5.99 10.75 5.14
C THR A 19 -4.94 9.65 5.03
N LEU A 20 -4.69 8.99 6.16
CA LEU A 20 -3.82 7.82 6.28
C LEU A 20 -4.68 6.67 6.80
N VAL A 21 -4.68 5.54 6.10
CA VAL A 21 -5.57 4.40 6.41
C VAL A 21 -4.73 3.16 6.61
N ALA A 22 -4.63 2.71 7.86
CA ALA A 22 -3.99 1.43 8.15
C ALA A 22 -4.70 0.29 7.41
N GLY A 23 -3.92 -0.67 6.92
CA GLY A 23 -4.46 -1.91 6.34
C GLY A 23 -5.36 -2.63 7.33
N LYS A 24 -6.45 -3.21 6.80
CA LYS A 24 -7.57 -3.72 7.59
C LYS A 24 -7.52 -5.23 7.83
N SER A 25 -6.67 -5.97 7.11
CA SER A 25 -6.72 -7.43 7.13
C SER A 25 -5.86 -8.05 8.22
N LYS A 26 -6.38 -9.16 8.78
CA LYS A 26 -5.61 -10.11 9.60
C LYS A 26 -4.65 -10.91 8.72
N TRP A 27 -3.73 -11.64 9.33
CA TRP A 27 -2.77 -12.52 8.65
C TRP A 27 -3.42 -13.49 7.64
N LEU A 28 -2.65 -13.86 6.61
CA LEU A 28 -3.06 -14.73 5.50
C LEU A 28 -3.75 -16.03 5.91
N ASN A 29 -3.47 -16.56 7.10
CA ASN A 29 -4.04 -17.82 7.61
C ASN A 29 -5.57 -17.78 7.79
N HIS A 30 -6.18 -16.60 7.74
CA HIS A 30 -7.63 -16.41 7.87
C HIS A 30 -8.30 -16.00 6.56
N ILE A 31 -7.58 -16.01 5.44
CA ILE A 31 -8.06 -15.49 4.16
C ILE A 31 -7.89 -16.53 3.07
N GLU A 32 -8.98 -16.82 2.37
CA GLU A 32 -8.97 -17.74 1.24
C GLU A 32 -8.33 -17.08 0.01
N LYS A 33 -7.32 -17.76 -0.54
CA LYS A 33 -6.67 -17.37 -1.79
C LYS A 33 -7.62 -17.62 -2.96
N SER A 34 -7.48 -16.79 -4.00
CA SER A 34 -8.31 -16.88 -5.20
C SER A 34 -7.51 -16.37 -6.39
N ASP A 35 -7.42 -17.16 -7.46
CA ASP A 35 -6.64 -16.82 -8.66
C ASP A 35 -7.28 -15.65 -9.44
N ASP A 36 -8.61 -15.50 -9.35
CA ASP A 36 -9.38 -14.39 -9.93
C ASP A 36 -9.74 -13.31 -8.88
N GLY A 37 -8.96 -13.26 -7.79
CA GLY A 37 -9.21 -12.43 -6.62
C GLY A 37 -8.70 -11.00 -6.72
N ILE A 38 -8.74 -10.31 -5.58
CA ILE A 38 -8.16 -8.96 -5.41
C ILE A 38 -6.75 -9.07 -4.82
N SER A 39 -5.86 -8.15 -5.19
CA SER A 39 -4.50 -8.11 -4.64
C SER A 39 -4.50 -8.00 -3.13
N TYR A 40 -3.71 -8.86 -2.49
CA TYR A 40 -3.45 -8.86 -1.07
C TYR A 40 -2.03 -8.39 -0.79
N LEU A 41 -1.91 -7.25 -0.13
CA LEU A 41 -0.64 -6.57 0.08
C LEU A 41 -0.09 -6.85 1.49
N GLY A 42 1.23 -6.89 1.59
CA GLY A 42 1.91 -6.95 2.88
C GLY A 42 3.32 -6.37 2.83
N ALA A 43 4.11 -6.68 3.85
CA ALA A 43 5.47 -6.19 4.05
C ALA A 43 6.48 -6.86 3.10
N THR A 44 6.36 -6.59 1.79
CA THR A 44 7.30 -7.05 0.76
C THR A 44 7.71 -5.90 -0.15
N ASN A 45 9.01 -5.83 -0.48
CA ASN A 45 9.54 -4.91 -1.48
C ASN A 45 9.47 -5.49 -2.91
N GLN A 46 8.84 -6.65 -3.07
CA GLN A 46 8.66 -7.33 -4.35
C GLN A 46 7.25 -7.12 -4.89
N ASN A 47 7.09 -7.35 -6.20
CA ASN A 47 5.78 -7.48 -6.87
C ASN A 47 4.77 -6.37 -6.52
N ASN A 48 5.23 -5.12 -6.44
CA ASN A 48 4.41 -3.96 -6.09
C ASN A 48 3.62 -4.13 -4.77
N GLY A 49 4.23 -4.82 -3.79
CA GLY A 49 3.65 -5.08 -2.47
C GLY A 49 2.70 -6.28 -2.41
N VAL A 50 2.43 -6.96 -3.53
CA VAL A 50 1.42 -8.03 -3.63
C VAL A 50 2.01 -9.38 -3.25
N LEU A 51 1.44 -10.00 -2.21
CA LEU A 51 1.81 -11.34 -1.73
C LEU A 51 1.05 -12.45 -2.47
N CYS A 52 -0.25 -12.24 -2.70
CA CYS A 52 -1.13 -13.15 -3.44
C CYS A 52 -2.45 -12.44 -3.80
N PHE A 53 -3.40 -13.21 -4.33
CA PHE A 53 -4.77 -12.75 -4.58
C PHE A 53 -5.75 -13.49 -3.66
N VAL A 54 -6.80 -12.79 -3.22
CA VAL A 54 -7.76 -13.29 -2.23
C VAL A 54 -9.19 -12.97 -2.64
N ASN A 55 -10.16 -13.70 -2.07
CA ASN A 55 -11.57 -13.39 -2.27
C ASN A 55 -11.91 -11.96 -1.82
N ARG A 56 -12.76 -11.29 -2.59
CA ARG A 56 -13.14 -9.90 -2.32
C ARG A 56 -14.16 -9.84 -1.17
N ASP A 57 -13.73 -9.34 -0.02
CA ASP A 57 -14.61 -8.94 1.09
C ASP A 57 -14.71 -7.41 1.18
N LYS A 58 -15.91 -6.87 0.93
CA LYS A 58 -16.19 -5.43 0.97
C LYS A 58 -15.79 -4.77 2.29
N SER A 59 -15.74 -5.51 3.40
CA SER A 59 -15.37 -4.97 4.71
C SER A 59 -13.87 -4.65 4.83
N THR A 60 -13.02 -5.39 4.09
CA THR A 60 -11.56 -5.29 4.17
C THR A 60 -10.94 -4.54 3.00
N VAL A 61 -11.68 -4.35 1.90
CA VAL A 61 -11.21 -3.62 0.72
C VAL A 61 -10.87 -2.16 1.07
N GLN A 62 -9.71 -1.74 0.58
CA GLN A 62 -9.22 -0.37 0.54
C GLN A 62 -9.29 0.14 -0.90
N LYS A 63 -9.64 1.42 -1.05
CA LYS A 63 -9.76 2.04 -2.38
C LYS A 63 -8.38 2.25 -2.99
N GLY A 64 -8.29 1.99 -4.30
CA GLY A 64 -7.10 2.28 -5.09
C GLY A 64 -6.88 3.78 -5.34
N ASN A 65 -6.02 4.05 -6.31
CA ASN A 65 -5.45 5.37 -6.61
C ASN A 65 -4.80 6.02 -5.39
N CYS A 66 -4.00 5.24 -4.65
CA CYS A 66 -3.29 5.72 -3.47
C CYS A 66 -1.87 5.16 -3.43
N ILE A 67 -1.07 5.73 -2.53
CA ILE A 67 0.25 5.20 -2.17
C ILE A 67 0.05 4.32 -0.94
N ALA A 68 0.57 3.10 -0.98
CA ALA A 68 0.66 2.23 0.18
C ALA A 68 2.10 2.23 0.70
N PHE A 69 2.26 2.46 1.99
CA PHE A 69 3.52 2.58 2.69
C PHE A 69 3.74 1.39 3.62
N ILE A 70 4.87 0.71 3.48
CA ILE A 70 5.24 -0.43 4.31
C ILE A 70 5.87 0.08 5.61
N ARG A 71 5.20 -0.18 6.74
CA ARG A 71 5.61 0.31 8.07
C ARG A 71 6.43 -0.69 8.86
N ASN A 72 6.31 -1.98 8.54
CA ASN A 72 7.03 -3.08 9.22
C ASN A 72 7.63 -4.05 8.19
N GLY A 73 8.58 -4.88 8.62
CA GLY A 73 9.23 -5.92 7.80
C GLY A 73 10.71 -5.66 7.56
N GLU A 74 11.53 -6.69 7.77
CA GLU A 74 12.97 -6.64 7.58
C GLU A 74 13.30 -6.49 6.08
N GLY A 75 13.92 -5.36 5.71
CA GLY A 75 14.28 -5.05 4.32
C GLY A 75 13.17 -4.41 3.46
N SER A 76 11.96 -4.24 3.99
CA SER A 76 10.84 -3.59 3.28
C SER A 76 10.30 -2.33 3.97
N MET A 77 10.63 -2.08 5.24
CA MET A 77 10.20 -0.88 5.96
C MET A 77 10.65 0.40 5.22
N GLY A 78 9.71 1.31 4.99
CA GLY A 78 9.93 2.56 4.26
C GLY A 78 9.66 2.47 2.76
N TYR A 79 9.45 1.26 2.22
CA TYR A 79 9.10 1.08 0.82
C TYR A 79 7.67 1.56 0.55
N SER A 80 7.46 2.18 -0.61
CA SER A 80 6.17 2.76 -1.00
C SER A 80 5.79 2.28 -2.40
N VAL A 81 4.53 1.95 -2.60
CA VAL A 81 3.99 1.49 -3.88
C VAL A 81 2.75 2.26 -4.27
N TYR A 82 2.59 2.53 -5.57
CA TYR A 82 1.34 3.07 -6.09
C TYR A 82 0.39 1.91 -6.43
N LYS A 83 -0.85 2.03 -5.94
CA LYS A 83 -1.93 1.11 -6.23
C LYS A 83 -2.99 1.84 -7.04
N ALA A 84 -3.12 1.47 -8.31
CA ALA A 84 -4.17 2.02 -9.16
C ALA A 84 -5.52 1.38 -8.83
N GLU A 85 -5.50 0.06 -8.61
CA GLU A 85 -6.64 -0.78 -8.30
C GLU A 85 -6.95 -0.85 -6.80
N ASP A 86 -8.21 -1.18 -6.48
CA ASP A 86 -8.60 -1.55 -5.11
C ASP A 86 -7.83 -2.77 -4.63
N PHE A 87 -7.60 -2.84 -3.32
CA PHE A 87 -6.80 -3.91 -2.73
C PHE A 87 -7.21 -4.24 -1.30
N VAL A 88 -6.61 -5.27 -0.73
CA VAL A 88 -6.65 -5.59 0.70
C VAL A 88 -5.22 -5.56 1.23
N ALA A 89 -4.96 -4.83 2.32
CA ALA A 89 -3.62 -4.79 2.92
C ALA A 89 -3.61 -5.21 4.39
N THR A 90 -2.50 -5.81 4.80
CA THR A 90 -2.23 -6.15 6.20
C THR A 90 -2.08 -4.89 7.05
N SER A 91 -2.21 -5.03 8.36
CA SER A 91 -1.97 -3.96 9.33
C SER A 91 -0.54 -3.39 9.28
N ASP A 92 0.41 -4.04 8.62
CA ASP A 92 1.78 -3.54 8.45
C ASP A 92 1.89 -2.41 7.41
N MET A 93 0.78 -2.04 6.77
CA MET A 93 0.72 -1.03 5.72
C MET A 93 -0.18 0.16 6.10
N THR A 94 0.04 1.31 5.47
CA THR A 94 -0.78 2.53 5.57
C THR A 94 -0.94 3.20 4.22
#